data_AF-A0A0Q9IVK5-F1
#
_entry.id   AF-A0A0Q9IVK5-F1
#
_cell.length_a   1.000
_cell.length_b   1.000
_cell.length_c   1.000
_cell.angle_alpha   90.00
_cell.angle_beta   90.00
_cell.angle_gamma   90.00
#
_symmetry.space_group_name_H-M   'P 1'
#
loop_
_entity.id
_entity.type
_entity.pdbx_description
1 polymer ?
#
loop_
_entity_poly.entity_id
_entity_poly.type
_entity_poly.pdbx_seq_one_letter_code
_entity_poly.pdbx_strand_id
1 'polypeptide(L)'
;MTGRNGHDEELDRERRDADARAGVPSSVEALHGLAAAYALDALDADEQAEFERGLATSPELRGEVDAYAVTAAHLAELAEPVAPPSSLRDRLMAGLDDASRLPASDAAPAGPAESAARRRWFRRTGPIIAAAAAAVVLIAGVVVGVGWPGPNGWGAQREMAAIASAPDAQTQTHEVAGGGDVTLVSSAEQGRSAVVVEGLPDVGADLTYELWYIDDAGASSAGTFDVSGDDAWRILDGSFTPGVAVGITVEPAGGSPQPTTEPIVVIPT
;
A
#
# COMPACT_ATOMS: atom_id res chain seq x y z
N MET A 1 2.29 -50.06 -22.81
CA MET A 1 1.37 -49.31 -21.91
C MET A 1 2.00 -47.95 -21.64
N THR A 2 1.80 -47.00 -22.56
CA THR A 2 2.29 -45.62 -22.43
C THR A 2 1.26 -44.76 -23.17
N GLY A 3 0.49 -43.95 -22.46
CA GLY A 3 -0.57 -43.16 -23.11
C GLY A 3 -1.60 -42.56 -22.16
N ARG A 4 -1.22 -42.19 -20.93
CA ARG A 4 -2.13 -41.48 -20.01
C ARG A 4 -1.53 -40.24 -19.35
N ASN A 5 -0.29 -39.87 -19.67
CA ASN A 5 0.38 -38.72 -19.05
C ASN A 5 0.36 -37.44 -19.91
N GLY A 6 0.01 -37.53 -21.20
CA GLY A 6 0.02 -36.36 -22.08
C GLY A 6 -1.28 -35.55 -22.07
N HIS A 7 -2.41 -36.20 -21.74
CA HIS A 7 -3.72 -35.53 -21.80
C HIS A 7 -3.98 -34.62 -20.60
N ASP A 8 -3.46 -34.95 -19.42
CA ASP A 8 -3.64 -34.12 -18.23
C ASP A 8 -2.76 -32.85 -18.31
N GLU A 9 -1.55 -32.94 -18.88
CA GLU A 9 -0.67 -31.79 -19.10
C GLU A 9 -1.15 -30.85 -20.22
N GLU A 10 -1.94 -31.35 -21.17
CA GLU A 10 -2.52 -30.56 -22.24
C GLU A 10 -3.73 -29.76 -21.76
N LEU A 11 -4.58 -30.36 -20.91
CA LEU A 11 -5.72 -29.69 -20.27
C LEU A 11 -5.29 -28.59 -19.29
N ASP A 12 -4.20 -28.80 -18.54
CA ASP A 12 -3.66 -27.77 -17.64
C ASP A 12 -3.00 -26.61 -18.41
N ARG A 13 -2.42 -26.89 -19.58
CA ARG A 13 -1.87 -25.86 -20.47
C ARG A 13 -2.98 -25.07 -21.14
N GLU A 14 -4.06 -25.72 -21.60
CA GLU A 14 -5.23 -25.05 -22.17
C GLU A 14 -5.99 -24.20 -21.13
N ARG A 15 -6.05 -24.62 -19.86
CA ARG A 15 -6.60 -23.79 -18.76
C ARG A 15 -5.74 -22.57 -18.48
N ARG A 16 -4.41 -22.71 -18.42
CA ARG A 16 -3.48 -21.57 -18.28
C ARG A 16 -3.54 -20.60 -19.46
N ASP A 17 -3.70 -21.11 -20.67
CA ASP A 17 -3.80 -20.30 -21.88
C ASP A 17 -5.19 -19.64 -22.04
N ALA A 18 -6.23 -20.17 -21.40
CA ALA A 18 -7.55 -19.55 -21.31
C ALA A 18 -7.58 -18.42 -20.27
N ASP A 19 -6.97 -18.62 -19.10
CA ASP A 19 -6.79 -17.60 -18.06
C ASP A 19 -5.85 -16.47 -18.53
N ALA A 20 -4.88 -16.75 -19.41
CA ALA A 20 -4.03 -15.71 -20.01
C ALA A 20 -4.72 -14.87 -21.11
N ARG A 21 -5.86 -15.32 -21.64
CA ARG A 21 -6.61 -14.63 -22.73
C ARG A 21 -7.81 -13.83 -22.24
N ALA A 22 -8.28 -14.06 -21.02
CA ALA A 22 -9.21 -13.18 -20.32
C ALA A 22 -8.40 -12.44 -19.26
N GLY A 23 -8.27 -11.11 -19.35
CA GLY A 23 -7.52 -10.31 -18.38
C GLY A 23 -8.22 -10.23 -17.02
N VAL A 24 -8.40 -11.36 -16.35
CA VAL A 24 -9.15 -11.51 -15.10
C VAL A 24 -8.27 -12.31 -14.15
N PRO A 25 -7.79 -11.72 -13.05
CA PRO A 25 -6.80 -12.40 -12.25
C PRO A 25 -7.52 -13.16 -11.12
N SER A 26 -7.74 -14.46 -11.34
CA SER A 26 -8.53 -15.34 -10.46
C SER A 26 -7.75 -15.93 -9.28
N SER A 27 -6.61 -15.33 -8.90
CA SER A 27 -5.78 -15.75 -7.78
C SER A 27 -6.03 -14.86 -6.56
N VAL A 28 -5.94 -15.44 -5.35
CA VAL A 28 -6.05 -14.71 -4.07
C VAL A 28 -5.06 -13.53 -4.02
N GLU A 29 -3.85 -13.74 -4.53
CA GLU A 29 -2.80 -12.74 -4.66
C GLU A 29 -3.19 -11.58 -5.58
N ALA A 30 -3.96 -11.85 -6.63
CA ALA A 30 -4.47 -10.81 -7.49
C ALA A 30 -5.65 -10.06 -6.91
N LEU A 31 -6.50 -10.74 -6.11
CA LEU A 31 -7.54 -10.06 -5.34
C LEU A 31 -6.92 -9.09 -4.33
N HIS A 32 -5.83 -9.46 -3.64
CA HIS A 32 -5.13 -8.52 -2.75
C HIS A 32 -4.67 -7.26 -3.50
N GLY A 33 -4.14 -7.42 -4.72
CA GLY A 33 -3.78 -6.30 -5.59
C GLY A 33 -4.93 -5.36 -6.00
N LEU A 34 -6.19 -5.77 -5.83
CA LEU A 34 -7.38 -4.95 -6.13
C LEU A 34 -7.95 -4.23 -4.90
N ALA A 35 -7.46 -4.49 -3.68
CA ALA A 35 -8.06 -3.95 -2.45
C ALA A 35 -7.98 -2.41 -2.37
N ALA A 36 -6.86 -1.82 -2.77
CA ALA A 36 -6.70 -0.37 -2.83
C ALA A 36 -7.64 0.27 -3.87
N ALA A 37 -7.79 -0.35 -5.04
CA ALA A 37 -8.69 0.12 -6.09
C ALA A 37 -10.17 -0.01 -5.69
N TYR A 38 -10.52 -1.08 -4.97
CA TYR A 38 -11.85 -1.23 -4.37
C TYR A 38 -12.15 -0.14 -3.33
N ALA A 39 -11.21 0.14 -2.42
CA ALA A 39 -11.37 1.18 -1.39
C ALA A 39 -11.53 2.60 -1.97
N LEU A 40 -10.97 2.85 -3.15
CA LEU A 40 -11.10 4.11 -3.90
C LEU A 40 -12.30 4.15 -4.85
N ASP A 41 -13.17 3.13 -4.85
CA ASP A 41 -14.30 2.99 -5.78
C ASP A 41 -13.84 3.06 -7.26
N ALA A 42 -12.69 2.45 -7.56
CA ALA A 42 -12.02 2.51 -8.86
C ALA A 42 -12.09 1.21 -9.68
N LEU A 43 -12.73 0.16 -9.17
CA LEU A 43 -12.97 -1.08 -9.91
C LEU A 43 -14.09 -0.93 -10.93
N ASP A 44 -14.01 -1.68 -12.02
CA ASP A 44 -15.17 -1.85 -12.88
C ASP A 44 -16.23 -2.78 -12.25
N ALA A 45 -17.41 -2.84 -12.88
CA ALA A 45 -18.54 -3.57 -12.31
C ALA A 45 -18.32 -5.10 -12.22
N ASP A 46 -17.54 -5.66 -13.14
CA ASP A 46 -17.27 -7.09 -13.18
C ASP A 46 -16.18 -7.45 -12.15
N GLU A 47 -15.13 -6.63 -12.06
CA GLU A 47 -14.07 -6.71 -11.04
C GLU A 47 -14.64 -6.53 -9.63
N GLN A 48 -15.51 -5.55 -9.42
CA GLN A 48 -16.15 -5.29 -8.13
C GLN A 48 -16.99 -6.49 -7.67
N ALA A 49 -17.82 -7.05 -8.57
CA ALA A 49 -18.64 -8.21 -8.23
C ALA A 49 -17.81 -9.47 -7.92
N GLU A 50 -16.60 -9.56 -8.47
CA GLU A 50 -15.64 -10.62 -8.15
C GLU A 50 -14.95 -10.42 -6.81
N PHE A 51 -14.49 -9.20 -6.57
CA PHE A 51 -13.85 -8.83 -5.33
C PHE A 51 -14.81 -8.96 -4.12
N GLU A 52 -16.07 -8.55 -4.26
CA GLU A 52 -17.10 -8.71 -3.23
C GLU A 52 -17.42 -10.18 -2.88
N ARG A 53 -17.33 -11.08 -3.87
CA ARG A 53 -17.46 -12.54 -3.63
C ARG A 53 -16.29 -13.05 -2.78
N GLY A 54 -15.08 -12.56 -3.01
CA GLY A 54 -13.91 -12.86 -2.19
C GLY A 54 -14.07 -12.34 -0.75
N LEU A 55 -14.47 -11.08 -0.59
CA LEU A 55 -14.67 -10.42 0.70
C LEU A 55 -15.65 -11.15 1.62
N ALA A 56 -16.69 -11.77 1.06
CA ALA A 56 -17.67 -12.54 1.83
C ALA A 56 -17.05 -13.75 2.56
N THR A 57 -15.90 -14.24 2.10
CA THR A 57 -15.28 -15.48 2.59
C THR A 57 -13.91 -15.29 3.23
N SER A 58 -13.24 -14.14 3.03
CA SER A 58 -11.90 -13.88 3.58
C SER A 58 -11.91 -12.74 4.62
N PRO A 59 -11.62 -13.03 5.91
CA PRO A 59 -11.36 -11.99 6.91
C PRO A 59 -10.09 -11.18 6.65
N GLU A 60 -9.08 -11.77 6.03
CA GLU A 60 -7.82 -11.12 5.68
C GLU A 60 -8.07 -10.00 4.65
N LEU A 61 -8.79 -10.31 3.57
CA LEU A 61 -9.17 -9.34 2.53
C LEU A 61 -10.04 -8.20 3.08
N ARG A 62 -10.90 -8.50 4.07
CA ARG A 62 -11.67 -7.47 4.78
C ARG A 62 -10.79 -6.53 5.59
N GLY A 63 -9.80 -7.08 6.30
CA GLY A 63 -8.82 -6.27 7.05
C GLY A 63 -8.00 -5.36 6.13
N GLU A 64 -7.65 -5.87 4.94
CA GLU A 64 -6.91 -5.11 3.93
C GLU A 64 -7.75 -3.97 3.35
N VAL A 65 -9.02 -4.21 3.00
CA VAL A 65 -9.94 -3.15 2.57
C VAL A 65 -10.17 -2.10 3.66
N ASP A 66 -10.35 -2.53 4.92
CA ASP A 66 -10.53 -1.61 6.04
C ASP A 66 -9.29 -0.70 6.20
N ALA A 67 -8.08 -1.24 6.04
CA ALA A 67 -6.84 -0.45 6.08
C ALA A 67 -6.81 0.61 4.97
N TYR A 68 -7.09 0.22 3.72
CA TYR A 68 -7.12 1.16 2.59
C TYR A 68 -8.27 2.17 2.69
N ALA A 69 -9.41 1.81 3.26
CA ALA A 69 -10.54 2.70 3.45
C ALA A 69 -10.21 3.86 4.42
N VAL A 70 -9.39 3.59 5.45
CA VAL A 70 -8.88 4.65 6.34
C VAL A 70 -7.99 5.63 5.57
N THR A 71 -7.10 5.14 4.70
CA THR A 71 -6.27 6.00 3.84
C THR A 71 -7.12 6.81 2.86
N ALA A 72 -8.13 6.21 2.23
CA ALA A 72 -9.05 6.91 1.34
C ALA A 72 -9.82 8.03 2.06
N ALA A 73 -10.18 7.83 3.35
CA ALA A 73 -10.81 8.86 4.16
C ALA A 73 -9.91 10.09 4.37
N HIS A 74 -8.60 9.88 4.61
CA HIS A 74 -7.65 10.99 4.71
C HIS A 74 -7.53 11.80 3.41
N LEU A 75 -7.60 11.14 2.25
CA LEU A 75 -7.65 11.84 0.97
C LEU A 75 -8.92 12.68 0.82
N ALA A 76 -10.05 12.19 1.33
CA ALA A 76 -11.31 12.94 1.32
C ALA A 76 -11.25 14.20 2.20
N GLU A 77 -10.46 14.22 3.27
CA GLU A 77 -10.25 15.41 4.12
C GLU A 77 -9.53 16.56 3.38
N LEU A 78 -8.75 16.23 2.34
CA LEU A 78 -8.06 17.21 1.50
C LEU A 78 -9.00 17.86 0.47
N ALA A 79 -10.19 17.29 0.24
CA ALA A 79 -11.14 17.83 -0.72
C ALA A 79 -11.81 19.09 -0.18
N GLU A 80 -12.00 20.09 -1.05
CA GLU A 80 -12.69 21.32 -0.67
C GLU A 80 -14.17 21.01 -0.32
N PRO A 81 -14.67 21.37 0.89
CA PRO A 81 -16.03 21.07 1.28
C PRO A 81 -17.06 21.82 0.43
N VAL A 82 -17.95 21.08 -0.24
CA VAL A 82 -19.09 21.65 -0.96
C VAL A 82 -20.32 21.62 -0.07
N ALA A 83 -20.93 22.78 0.16
CA ALA A 83 -22.14 22.88 0.97
C ALA A 83 -23.31 22.08 0.34
N PRO A 84 -23.89 21.10 1.04
CA PRO A 84 -25.04 20.37 0.53
C PRO A 84 -26.30 21.25 0.50
N PRO A 85 -27.31 20.92 -0.32
CA PRO A 85 -28.61 21.60 -0.29
C PRO A 85 -29.23 21.54 1.11
N SER A 86 -29.83 22.64 1.57
CA SER A 86 -30.42 22.72 2.92
C SER A 86 -31.52 21.68 3.18
N SER A 87 -32.23 21.24 2.13
CA SER A 87 -33.25 20.20 2.19
C SER A 87 -32.70 18.77 2.30
N LEU A 88 -31.38 18.56 2.20
CA LEU A 88 -30.79 17.22 2.24
C LEU A 88 -30.95 16.59 3.62
N ARG A 89 -30.74 17.36 4.69
CA ARG A 89 -30.90 16.86 6.08
C ARG A 89 -32.33 16.40 6.35
N ASP A 90 -33.32 17.22 6.02
CA ASP A 90 -34.73 16.91 6.26
C ASP A 90 -35.18 15.68 5.46
N ARG A 91 -34.71 15.55 4.20
CA ARG A 91 -34.96 14.36 3.37
C ARG A 91 -34.33 13.09 3.95
N LEU A 92 -33.10 13.16 4.47
CA LEU A 92 -32.43 12.02 5.10
C LEU A 92 -33.15 11.61 6.40
N MET A 93 -33.51 12.57 7.24
CA MET A 93 -34.23 12.29 8.50
C MET A 93 -35.61 11.66 8.24
N ALA A 94 -36.36 12.17 7.25
CA ALA A 94 -37.62 11.57 6.85
C ALA A 94 -37.46 10.15 6.28
N GLY A 95 -36.36 9.86 5.58
CA GLY A 95 -36.05 8.53 5.05
C GLY A 95 -35.72 7.49 6.12
N LEU A 96 -35.11 7.89 7.25
CA LEU A 96 -34.81 6.98 8.37
C LEU A 96 -36.08 6.50 9.10
N ASP A 97 -37.11 7.36 9.16
CA ASP A 97 -38.42 7.02 9.72
C ASP A 97 -39.20 6.00 8.86
N ASP A 98 -38.88 5.93 7.56
CA ASP A 98 -39.48 5.03 6.58
C ASP A 98 -38.68 3.71 6.43
N ALA A 99 -37.35 3.77 6.49
CA ALA A 99 -36.47 2.59 6.42
C ALA A 99 -36.68 1.62 7.59
N SER A 100 -37.08 2.13 8.75
CA SER A 100 -37.46 1.31 9.92
C SER A 100 -38.84 0.63 9.77
N ARG A 101 -39.54 0.83 8.65
CA ARG A 101 -40.86 0.25 8.32
C ARG A 101 -40.86 -0.63 7.08
N LEU A 102 -39.72 -1.03 6.53
CA LEU A 102 -39.69 -1.96 5.42
C LEU A 102 -39.93 -3.41 5.93
N PRO A 103 -41.03 -4.09 5.53
CA PRO A 103 -41.01 -5.55 5.57
C PRO A 103 -39.89 -6.02 4.63
N ALA A 104 -39.18 -7.08 5.01
CA ALA A 104 -38.15 -7.71 4.17
C ALA A 104 -38.71 -7.95 2.76
N SER A 105 -38.31 -7.11 1.81
CA SER A 105 -38.82 -7.12 0.44
C SER A 105 -37.81 -7.90 -0.40
N ASP A 106 -38.26 -9.04 -0.92
CA ASP A 106 -37.57 -9.79 -1.96
C ASP A 106 -37.15 -8.85 -3.11
N ALA A 107 -35.86 -8.89 -3.44
CA ALA A 107 -35.27 -8.11 -4.51
C ALA A 107 -35.82 -8.56 -5.88
N ALA A 108 -36.43 -7.64 -6.62
CA ALA A 108 -36.68 -7.79 -8.05
C ALA A 108 -35.54 -7.12 -8.85
N PRO A 109 -35.02 -7.71 -9.94
CA PRO A 109 -33.85 -7.19 -10.64
C PRO A 109 -34.16 -5.95 -11.49
N ALA A 110 -33.21 -5.01 -11.50
CA ALA A 110 -33.23 -3.75 -12.26
C ALA A 110 -33.14 -3.96 -13.79
N GLY A 111 -33.81 -3.10 -14.55
CA GLY A 111 -34.03 -3.29 -16.00
C GLY A 111 -33.00 -2.64 -16.95
N PRO A 112 -33.10 -2.92 -18.26
CA PRO A 112 -32.07 -2.62 -19.27
C PRO A 112 -31.81 -1.13 -19.56
N ALA A 113 -32.68 -0.23 -19.09
CA ALA A 113 -32.59 1.21 -19.35
C ALA A 113 -31.51 1.91 -18.52
N GLU A 114 -31.18 1.38 -17.33
CA GLU A 114 -30.17 1.94 -16.42
C GLU A 114 -28.75 1.62 -16.90
N SER A 115 -28.57 0.47 -17.55
CA SER A 115 -27.30 0.00 -18.12
C SER A 115 -26.88 0.79 -19.39
N ALA A 116 -27.82 1.44 -20.07
CA ALA A 116 -27.56 2.23 -21.27
C ALA A 116 -27.05 3.65 -20.95
N ALA A 117 -27.46 4.22 -19.81
CA ALA A 117 -27.06 5.55 -19.36
C ALA A 117 -25.60 5.60 -18.87
N ARG A 118 -25.15 4.57 -18.14
CA ARG A 118 -23.77 4.46 -17.62
C ARG A 118 -22.72 4.37 -18.72
N ARG A 119 -22.99 3.62 -19.80
CA ARG A 119 -22.04 3.41 -20.93
C ARG A 119 -21.72 4.66 -21.75
N ARG A 120 -22.57 5.69 -21.71
CA ARG A 120 -22.39 6.92 -22.48
C ARG A 120 -21.48 7.93 -21.79
N TRP A 121 -21.34 7.83 -20.46
CA TRP A 121 -20.53 8.77 -19.67
C TRP A 121 -19.03 8.42 -19.71
N PHE A 122 -18.69 7.13 -19.75
CA PHE A 122 -17.30 6.64 -19.70
C PHE A 122 -16.57 6.57 -21.06
N ARG A 123 -17.15 7.11 -22.15
CA ARG A 123 -16.51 7.13 -23.49
C ARG A 123 -16.05 8.53 -23.93
N ARG A 124 -15.28 9.20 -23.09
CA ARG A 124 -14.36 10.26 -23.57
C ARG A 124 -12.93 9.81 -23.35
N THR A 125 -12.39 9.16 -24.37
CA THR A 125 -10.97 8.86 -24.54
C THR A 125 -10.20 10.15 -24.80
N GLY A 126 -9.27 10.48 -23.90
CA GLY A 126 -8.11 11.31 -24.16
C GLY A 126 -6.89 10.62 -23.54
N PRO A 127 -5.71 10.66 -24.16
CA PRO A 127 -4.54 10.00 -23.59
C PRO A 127 -4.09 10.80 -22.35
N ILE A 128 -4.24 10.22 -21.16
CA ILE A 128 -3.59 10.77 -19.97
C ILE A 128 -2.19 10.20 -19.93
N ILE A 129 -1.21 11.07 -20.17
CA ILE A 129 0.14 10.91 -19.65
C ILE A 129 0.02 11.05 -18.13
N ALA A 130 0.03 9.93 -17.40
CA ALA A 130 0.19 9.94 -15.94
C ALA A 130 1.62 9.53 -15.63
N ALA A 131 2.47 10.54 -15.58
CA ALA A 131 3.85 10.45 -15.14
C ALA A 131 3.91 10.36 -13.60
N ALA A 132 4.65 9.37 -13.10
CA ALA A 132 5.53 9.47 -11.93
C ALA A 132 5.00 10.06 -10.60
N ALA A 133 3.75 9.80 -10.23
CA ALA A 133 3.23 10.18 -8.88
C ALA A 133 2.65 8.99 -8.08
N ALA A 134 2.98 7.74 -8.46
CA ALA A 134 2.50 6.55 -7.75
C ALA A 134 3.37 6.17 -6.52
N ALA A 135 4.59 6.70 -6.41
CA ALA A 135 5.51 6.30 -5.33
C ALA A 135 5.23 6.97 -3.98
N VAL A 136 4.61 8.15 -3.95
CA VAL A 136 4.39 8.91 -2.69
C VAL A 136 3.11 8.45 -1.95
N VAL A 137 2.12 7.93 -2.66
CA VAL A 137 0.81 7.55 -2.07
C VAL A 137 0.85 6.15 -1.43
N LEU A 138 1.70 5.23 -1.90
CA LEU A 138 1.80 3.88 -1.35
C LEU A 138 2.39 3.86 0.08
N ILE A 139 3.34 4.74 0.38
CA ILE A 139 4.03 4.73 1.68
C ILE A 139 3.16 5.28 2.82
N ALA A 140 2.25 6.22 2.52
CA ALA A 140 1.32 6.73 3.51
C ALA A 140 0.21 5.72 3.86
N GLY A 141 -0.11 4.78 2.94
CA GLY A 141 -1.18 3.80 3.12
C GLY A 141 -0.82 2.65 4.07
N VAL A 142 0.42 2.15 4.00
CA VAL A 142 0.88 0.99 4.80
C VAL A 142 0.96 1.32 6.31
N VAL A 143 1.13 2.59 6.69
CA VAL A 143 1.48 2.98 8.07
C VAL A 143 0.27 3.20 9.00
N VAL A 144 -0.96 3.33 8.47
CA VAL A 144 -2.12 3.80 9.26
C VAL A 144 -2.95 2.68 9.93
N GLY A 145 -2.71 1.40 9.61
CA GLY A 145 -3.66 0.32 9.93
C GLY A 145 -3.58 -0.37 11.31
N VAL A 146 -2.46 -0.32 12.05
CA VAL A 146 -2.33 -1.18 13.25
C VAL A 146 -1.64 -0.47 14.40
N GLY A 147 -2.36 -0.30 15.51
CA GLY A 147 -1.82 0.17 16.79
C GLY A 147 -0.89 -0.87 17.43
N TRP A 148 0.26 -1.14 16.82
CA TRP A 148 1.27 -2.08 17.31
C TRP A 148 2.29 -1.37 18.22
N PRO A 149 2.73 -1.98 19.34
CA PRO A 149 3.97 -1.60 20.00
C PRO A 149 5.16 -2.02 19.12
N GLY A 150 5.47 -1.21 18.10
CA GLY A 150 6.69 -1.31 17.29
C GLY A 150 7.82 -0.44 17.87
N PRO A 151 9.06 -0.57 17.35
CA PRO A 151 10.27 0.07 17.89
C PRO A 151 10.24 1.61 17.94
N ASN A 152 9.26 2.25 17.30
CA ASN A 152 9.27 3.69 17.05
C ASN A 152 8.38 4.50 18.05
N GLY A 153 7.51 3.86 18.83
CA GLY A 153 6.63 4.52 19.82
C GLY A 153 5.53 5.42 19.24
N TRP A 154 4.65 5.96 20.11
CA TRP A 154 3.45 6.76 19.73
C TRP A 154 3.76 8.10 19.01
N GLY A 155 5.02 8.55 19.00
CA GLY A 155 5.44 9.77 18.31
C GLY A 155 5.80 9.56 16.85
N ALA A 156 6.33 8.39 16.52
CA ALA A 156 6.97 8.17 15.23
C ALA A 156 6.01 8.08 14.05
N GLN A 157 4.77 7.61 14.24
CA GLN A 157 3.78 7.61 13.16
C GLN A 157 3.45 9.04 12.69
N ARG A 158 3.34 9.99 13.64
CA ARG A 158 3.12 11.40 13.31
C ARG A 158 4.32 12.01 12.61
N GLU A 159 5.52 11.63 13.01
CA GLU A 159 6.74 12.12 12.40
C GLU A 159 6.94 11.55 10.99
N MET A 160 6.69 10.26 10.78
CA MET A 160 6.65 9.66 9.44
C MET A 160 5.63 10.36 8.53
N ALA A 161 4.40 10.56 9.02
CA ALA A 161 3.37 11.26 8.27
C ALA A 161 3.79 12.70 7.93
N ALA A 162 4.47 13.40 8.85
CA ALA A 162 5.00 14.73 8.61
C ALA A 162 6.11 14.76 7.55
N ILE A 163 7.01 13.75 7.54
CA ILE A 163 8.06 13.61 6.52
C ILE A 163 7.41 13.32 5.15
N ALA A 164 6.48 12.37 5.08
CA ALA A 164 5.86 11.94 3.84
C ALA A 164 4.92 12.99 3.22
N SER A 165 4.27 13.81 4.05
CA SER A 165 3.40 14.92 3.61
C SER A 165 4.14 16.24 3.39
N ALA A 166 5.47 16.26 3.55
CA ALA A 166 6.27 17.44 3.30
C ALA A 166 6.15 17.89 1.83
N PRO A 167 6.06 19.20 1.54
CA PRO A 167 6.04 19.69 0.16
C PRO A 167 7.29 19.29 -0.64
N ASP A 168 8.41 19.09 0.05
CA ASP A 168 9.70 18.72 -0.52
C ASP A 168 10.03 17.22 -0.36
N ALA A 169 9.08 16.40 0.12
CA ALA A 169 9.28 14.97 0.33
C ALA A 169 9.80 14.30 -0.94
N GLN A 170 10.91 13.57 -0.81
CA GLN A 170 11.49 12.72 -1.85
C GLN A 170 11.36 11.26 -1.42
N THR A 171 11.19 10.39 -2.40
CA THR A 171 11.08 8.94 -2.21
C THR A 171 12.01 8.23 -3.18
N GLN A 172 12.84 7.32 -2.67
CA GLN A 172 13.73 6.48 -3.46
C GLN A 172 13.63 5.03 -3.01
N THR A 173 13.27 4.13 -3.92
CA THR A 173 13.13 2.68 -3.65
C THR A 173 14.25 1.91 -4.33
N HIS A 174 14.85 0.97 -3.61
CA HIS A 174 15.95 0.13 -4.05
C HIS A 174 15.71 -1.33 -3.65
N GLU A 175 15.80 -2.23 -4.63
CA GLU A 175 15.85 -3.68 -4.39
C GLU A 175 17.15 -4.05 -3.67
N VAL A 176 17.04 -4.95 -2.69
CA VAL A 176 18.19 -5.44 -1.92
C VAL A 176 18.68 -6.78 -2.45
N ALA A 177 20.00 -6.90 -2.59
CA ALA A 177 20.63 -8.16 -2.93
C ALA A 177 20.43 -9.18 -1.79
N GLY A 178 19.60 -10.19 -2.03
CA GLY A 178 19.19 -11.17 -1.01
C GLY A 178 17.69 -11.20 -0.74
N GLY A 179 16.95 -10.22 -1.28
CA GLY A 179 15.49 -10.15 -1.21
C GLY A 179 14.99 -8.89 -0.52
N GLY A 180 13.80 -8.44 -0.92
CA GLY A 180 13.11 -7.28 -0.36
C GLY A 180 13.49 -5.95 -1.01
N ASP A 181 12.73 -4.92 -0.62
CA ASP A 181 12.83 -3.55 -1.07
C ASP A 181 13.09 -2.61 0.11
N VAL A 182 13.90 -1.59 -0.14
CA VAL A 182 14.18 -0.51 0.80
C VAL A 182 13.76 0.80 0.17
N THR A 183 12.86 1.51 0.83
CA THR A 183 12.37 2.81 0.42
C THR A 183 12.81 3.89 1.40
N LEU A 184 13.63 4.82 0.94
CA LEU A 184 13.98 6.04 1.66
C LEU A 184 12.94 7.13 1.38
N VAL A 185 12.39 7.71 2.45
CA VAL A 185 11.58 8.93 2.41
C VAL A 185 12.32 10.04 3.13
N SER A 186 12.48 11.20 2.51
CA SER A 186 13.26 12.31 3.07
C SER A 186 12.66 13.68 2.79
N SER A 187 12.77 14.60 3.75
CA SER A 187 12.48 16.03 3.59
C SER A 187 13.69 16.83 4.04
N ALA A 188 14.27 17.57 3.10
CA ALA A 188 15.44 18.42 3.34
C ALA A 188 15.07 19.66 4.16
N GLU A 189 13.89 20.23 3.93
CA GLU A 189 13.38 21.37 4.68
C GLU A 189 13.13 21.02 6.16
N GLN A 190 12.68 19.80 6.44
CA GLN A 190 12.51 19.31 7.80
C GLN A 190 13.81 18.74 8.40
N GLY A 191 14.82 18.44 7.56
CA GLY A 191 16.05 17.77 7.97
C GLY A 191 15.79 16.36 8.51
N ARG A 192 14.80 15.66 7.95
CA ARG A 192 14.32 14.36 8.43
C ARG A 192 14.28 13.33 7.32
N SER A 193 14.49 12.07 7.69
CA SER A 193 14.32 10.94 6.79
C SER A 193 13.84 9.70 7.53
N ALA A 194 13.29 8.75 6.77
CA ALA A 194 12.86 7.45 7.25
C ALA A 194 13.07 6.39 6.17
N VAL A 195 13.27 5.16 6.62
CA VAL A 195 13.31 3.99 5.74
C VAL A 195 12.08 3.13 6.00
N VAL A 196 11.46 2.66 4.93
CA VAL A 196 10.46 1.59 4.91
C VAL A 196 11.10 0.40 4.21
N VAL A 197 10.95 -0.78 4.78
CA VAL A 197 11.46 -2.03 4.23
C VAL A 197 10.32 -3.02 4.07
N GLU A 198 10.35 -3.76 2.98
CA GLU A 198 9.37 -4.79 2.64
C GLU A 198 10.14 -6.04 2.19
N GLY A 199 9.80 -7.22 2.70
CA GLY A 199 10.41 -8.50 2.34
C GLY A 199 11.87 -8.70 2.74
N LEU A 200 12.43 -7.86 3.64
CA LEU A 200 13.78 -8.10 4.17
C LEU A 200 13.79 -9.34 5.09
N PRO A 201 14.85 -10.17 5.04
CA PRO A 201 14.91 -11.38 5.87
C PRO A 201 15.08 -11.04 7.36
N ASP A 202 14.47 -11.86 8.23
CA ASP A 202 14.77 -11.86 9.67
C ASP A 202 16.21 -12.39 9.88
N VAL A 203 17.05 -11.56 10.50
CA VAL A 203 18.48 -11.85 10.74
C VAL A 203 18.71 -12.57 12.09
N GLY A 204 17.65 -12.81 12.86
CA GLY A 204 17.69 -13.48 14.16
C GLY A 204 18.13 -12.56 15.30
N ALA A 205 18.04 -13.07 16.54
CA ALA A 205 18.18 -12.26 17.76
C ALA A 205 19.62 -11.77 18.06
N ASP A 206 20.63 -12.33 17.40
CA ASP A 206 22.05 -11.96 17.61
C ASP A 206 22.51 -10.84 16.67
N LEU A 207 21.69 -10.48 15.69
CA LEU A 207 21.97 -9.50 14.65
C LEU A 207 20.83 -8.46 14.57
N THR A 208 21.10 -7.32 13.95
CA THR A 208 20.12 -6.25 13.71
C THR A 208 20.47 -5.55 12.40
N TYR A 209 19.51 -4.87 11.78
CA TYR A 209 19.82 -3.94 10.71
C TYR A 209 20.21 -2.59 11.28
N GLU A 210 21.26 -2.00 10.74
CA GLU A 210 21.71 -0.66 11.14
C GLU A 210 21.71 0.29 9.95
N LEU A 211 21.13 1.47 10.18
CA LEU A 211 21.05 2.57 9.25
C LEU A 211 22.25 3.49 9.43
N TRP A 212 22.76 4.05 8.34
CA TRP A 212 23.91 4.94 8.36
C TRP A 212 23.66 6.17 7.50
N TYR A 213 24.01 7.36 8.01
CA TYR A 213 24.31 8.49 7.14
C TYR A 213 25.79 8.44 6.77
N ILE A 214 26.07 8.49 5.48
CA ILE A 214 27.42 8.35 4.90
C ILE A 214 27.75 9.62 4.13
N ASP A 215 28.82 10.28 4.53
CA ASP A 215 29.36 11.47 3.87
C ASP A 215 30.89 11.36 3.68
N ASP A 216 31.54 12.47 3.31
CA ASP A 216 32.99 12.54 3.14
C ASP A 216 33.78 12.25 4.44
N ALA A 217 33.17 12.44 5.61
CA ALA A 217 33.78 12.15 6.91
C ALA A 217 33.62 10.68 7.32
N GLY A 218 32.65 9.97 6.73
CA GLY A 218 32.45 8.53 6.88
C GLY A 218 31.00 8.17 7.23
N ALA A 219 30.82 6.93 7.70
CA ALA A 219 29.51 6.45 8.13
C ALA A 219 29.24 6.82 9.59
N SER A 220 28.05 7.37 9.85
CA SER A 220 27.54 7.68 11.18
C SER A 220 26.23 6.93 11.43
N SER A 221 26.10 6.27 12.58
CA SER A 221 24.92 5.46 12.90
C SER A 221 23.67 6.35 12.97
N ALA A 222 22.63 5.94 12.25
CA ALA A 222 21.33 6.59 12.14
C ALA A 222 20.21 5.73 12.76
N GLY A 223 20.59 4.78 13.61
CA GLY A 223 19.68 3.92 14.37
C GLY A 223 19.60 2.49 13.84
N THR A 224 19.10 1.60 14.67
CA THR A 224 18.88 0.18 14.34
C THR A 224 17.40 -0.17 14.27
N PHE A 225 17.10 -1.27 13.59
CA PHE A 225 15.77 -1.88 13.55
C PHE A 225 15.85 -3.39 13.32
N ASP A 226 14.83 -4.10 13.81
CA ASP A 226 14.68 -5.53 13.60
C ASP A 226 13.44 -5.78 12.74
N VAL A 227 13.52 -6.78 11.86
CA VAL A 227 12.41 -7.20 11.01
C VAL A 227 11.72 -8.39 11.67
N SER A 228 10.42 -8.26 11.93
CA SER A 228 9.57 -9.33 12.46
C SER A 228 8.25 -9.36 11.69
N GLY A 229 8.27 -9.96 10.50
CA GLY A 229 7.17 -9.93 9.53
C GLY A 229 7.66 -9.57 8.14
N ASP A 230 6.73 -9.18 7.28
CA ASP A 230 7.05 -8.82 5.89
C ASP A 230 7.50 -7.35 5.79
N ASP A 231 7.00 -6.46 6.64
CA ASP A 231 7.30 -5.02 6.55
C ASP A 231 7.84 -4.44 7.87
N ALA A 232 8.75 -3.48 7.76
CA ALA A 232 9.20 -2.66 8.88
C ALA A 232 9.52 -1.23 8.42
N TRP A 233 9.57 -0.28 9.35
CA TRP A 233 10.02 1.07 9.05
C TRP A 233 10.69 1.72 10.26
N ARG A 234 11.56 2.68 9.99
CA ARG A 234 12.33 3.40 11.00
C ARG A 234 12.63 4.82 10.53
N ILE A 235 12.31 5.81 11.36
CA ILE A 235 12.83 7.18 11.18
C ILE A 235 14.32 7.16 11.49
N LEU A 236 15.14 7.84 10.70
CA LEU A 236 16.57 7.88 10.96
C LEU A 236 16.89 8.86 12.10
N ASP A 237 17.76 8.44 13.00
CA ASP A 237 18.30 9.30 14.06
C ASP A 237 19.32 10.28 13.47
N GLY A 238 19.32 11.53 13.95
CA GLY A 238 20.17 12.60 13.42
C GLY A 238 19.43 13.53 12.46
N SER A 239 20.19 14.26 11.64
CA SER A 239 19.63 15.24 10.70
C SER A 239 19.96 14.85 9.27
N PHE A 240 18.93 14.72 8.45
CA PHE A 240 19.10 14.50 7.02
C PHE A 240 19.57 15.79 6.34
N THR A 241 20.54 15.68 5.43
CA THR A 241 21.04 16.77 4.60
C THR A 241 21.24 16.29 3.17
N PRO A 242 20.78 17.02 2.14
CA PRO A 242 21.02 16.63 0.75
C PRO A 242 22.51 16.39 0.45
N GLY A 243 22.83 15.37 -0.36
CA GLY A 243 24.19 15.02 -0.72
C GLY A 243 24.85 13.96 0.16
N VAL A 244 24.18 13.50 1.24
CA VAL A 244 24.62 12.32 2.00
C VAL A 244 24.09 11.04 1.34
N ALA A 245 24.73 9.90 1.58
CA ALA A 245 24.15 8.61 1.25
C ALA A 245 23.54 7.95 2.50
N VAL A 246 22.46 7.20 2.31
CA VAL A 246 21.88 6.35 3.36
C VAL A 246 22.30 4.91 3.10
N GLY A 247 22.98 4.29 4.06
CA GLY A 247 23.41 2.89 3.99
C GLY A 247 22.64 2.01 4.96
N ILE A 248 22.51 0.73 4.64
CA ILE A 248 21.99 -0.30 5.55
C ILE A 248 22.97 -1.46 5.61
N THR A 249 23.30 -1.91 6.81
CA THR A 249 24.16 -3.08 7.05
C THR A 249 23.48 -4.08 8.00
N VAL A 250 24.01 -5.29 8.07
CA VAL A 250 23.65 -6.28 9.09
C VAL A 250 24.74 -6.28 10.15
N GLU A 251 24.40 -5.94 11.38
CA GLU A 251 25.33 -5.68 12.48
C GLU A 251 25.00 -6.57 13.69
N PRO A 252 25.92 -6.74 14.65
CA PRO A 252 25.60 -7.37 15.93
C PRO A 252 24.43 -6.67 16.64
N ALA A 253 23.63 -7.43 17.38
CA ALA A 253 22.52 -6.88 18.15
C ALA A 253 22.97 -5.70 19.05
N GLY A 254 22.23 -4.59 18.97
CA GLY A 254 22.59 -3.32 19.62
C GLY A 254 23.39 -2.35 18.74
N GLY A 255 23.76 -2.76 17.54
CA GLY A 255 24.47 -1.94 16.56
C GLY A 255 25.98 -1.86 16.79
N SER A 256 26.63 -1.11 15.91
CA SER A 256 28.08 -0.94 15.84
C SER A 256 28.43 0.55 15.83
N PRO A 257 29.63 0.94 16.30
CA PRO A 257 30.08 2.32 16.17
C PRO A 257 30.46 2.70 14.72
N GLN A 258 30.76 1.71 13.88
CA GLN A 258 31.06 1.81 12.44
C GLN A 258 30.59 0.53 11.75
N PRO A 259 30.27 0.56 10.43
CA PRO A 259 29.90 -0.63 9.68
C PRO A 259 30.90 -1.77 9.86
N THR A 260 30.44 -2.95 10.26
CA THR A 260 31.28 -4.15 10.36
C THR A 260 31.08 -5.11 9.18
N THR A 261 29.98 -4.95 8.45
CA THR A 261 29.67 -5.70 7.22
C THR A 261 29.59 -4.78 6.00
N GLU A 262 29.62 -5.38 4.81
CA GLU A 262 29.35 -4.63 3.58
C GLU A 262 27.87 -4.18 3.57
N PRO A 263 27.58 -2.93 3.15
CA PRO A 263 26.21 -2.47 3.04
C PRO A 263 25.41 -3.34 2.08
N ILE A 264 24.22 -3.75 2.52
CA ILE A 264 23.25 -4.46 1.69
C ILE A 264 22.60 -3.52 0.67
N VAL A 265 22.56 -2.22 0.99
CA VAL A 265 22.15 -1.14 0.09
C VAL A 265 22.83 0.17 0.48
N VAL A 266 23.09 1.01 -0.53
CA VAL A 266 23.52 2.40 -0.37
C VAL A 266 22.70 3.28 -1.32
N ILE A 267 22.00 4.26 -0.76
CA ILE A 267 21.08 5.15 -1.47
C ILE A 267 21.70 6.56 -1.49
N PRO A 268 22.22 7.05 -2.63
CA PRO A 268 22.68 8.43 -2.74
C PRO A 268 21.49 9.41 -2.72
N THR A 269 21.66 10.59 -2.12
CA THR A 269 20.61 11.62 -2.00
C THR A 269 21.03 13.00 -2.49
#